data_AF-A0A0Q4EG33-F1
#
_entry.id   AF-A0A0Q4EG33-F1
#
_cell.length_a   1.000
_cell.length_b   1.000
_cell.length_c   1.000
_cell.angle_alpha   90.00
_cell.angle_beta   90.00
_cell.angle_gamma   90.00
#
_symmetry.space_group_name_H-M   'P 1'
#
loop_
_entity.id
_entity.type
_entity.pdbx_description
1 polymer ?
#
loop_
_entity_poly.entity_id
_entity_poly.type
_entity_poly.pdbx_seq_one_letter_code
_entity_poly.pdbx_strand_id
1 'polypeptide(L)'
;MTLSGQVAADGSSATINSATFTGNALCGISGPLNLPWTLAPTNANTATLSGFTEKFPYESCLTPSVLTTQWSAADGTFSIVSPHTVNATCRVTTFTFKPSPALTINP
;
A
#
# COMPACT_ATOMS: atom_id res chain seq x y z
N MET A 1 -1.21 -9.50 -1.34
CA MET A 1 -1.82 -8.77 -0.20
C MET A 1 -3.32 -8.73 -0.36
N THR A 2 -4.10 -8.85 0.72
CA THR A 2 -5.55 -8.63 0.73
C THR A 2 -5.88 -7.35 1.49
N LEU A 3 -6.75 -6.51 0.94
CA LEU A 3 -7.24 -5.28 1.57
C LEU A 3 -8.73 -5.44 1.88
N SER A 4 -9.15 -5.05 3.08
CA SER A 4 -10.56 -4.97 3.43
C SER A 4 -10.88 -3.57 3.98
N GLY A 5 -12.01 -3.04 3.56
CA GLY A 5 -12.37 -1.67 3.84
C GLY A 5 -13.79 -1.36 3.42
N GLN A 6 -14.15 -0.09 3.52
CA GLN A 6 -15.46 0.42 3.13
C GLN A 6 -15.28 1.52 2.08
N VAL A 7 -15.99 1.39 0.96
CA VAL A 7 -16.06 2.43 -0.06
C VAL A 7 -16.99 3.53 0.44
N ALA A 8 -16.60 4.79 0.28
CA ALA A 8 -17.45 5.94 0.56
C ALA A 8 -18.72 5.87 -0.30
N ALA A 9 -19.83 6.41 0.20
CA ALA A 9 -21.12 6.33 -0.48
C ALA A 9 -21.12 6.99 -1.88
N ASP A 10 -20.25 7.96 -2.10
CA ASP A 10 -20.04 8.66 -3.36
C ASP A 10 -19.00 7.99 -4.28
N GLY A 11 -18.36 6.89 -3.85
CA GLY A 11 -17.32 6.19 -4.58
C GLY A 11 -15.98 6.93 -4.67
N SER A 12 -15.84 8.10 -4.02
CA SER A 12 -14.64 8.96 -4.12
C SER A 12 -13.40 8.34 -3.48
N SER A 13 -13.59 7.44 -2.51
CA SER A 13 -12.51 6.81 -1.76
C SER A 13 -12.98 5.51 -1.11
N ALA A 14 -12.03 4.73 -0.59
CA ALA A 14 -12.27 3.63 0.31
C ALA A 14 -11.36 3.70 1.53
N THR A 15 -11.95 3.54 2.71
CA THR A 15 -11.23 3.43 3.98
C THR A 15 -10.84 1.98 4.20
N ILE A 16 -9.54 1.70 4.18
CA ILE A 16 -8.97 0.37 4.37
C ILE A 16 -8.74 0.16 5.87
N ASN A 17 -9.57 -0.69 6.49
CA ASN A 17 -9.56 -0.93 7.93
C ASN A 17 -8.75 -2.17 8.31
N SER A 18 -8.48 -3.06 7.36
CA SER A 18 -7.57 -4.19 7.55
C SER A 18 -6.82 -4.52 6.27
N ALA A 19 -5.62 -5.05 6.45
CA ALA A 19 -4.82 -5.59 5.37
C ALA A 19 -4.16 -6.89 5.83
N THR A 20 -3.87 -7.77 4.88
CA THR A 20 -3.12 -9.01 5.15
C THR A 20 -2.06 -9.17 4.10
N PHE A 21 -0.81 -9.20 4.53
CA PHE A 21 0.32 -9.39 3.63
C PHE A 21 0.47 -10.88 3.41
N THR A 22 0.40 -11.29 2.15
CA THR A 22 0.48 -12.69 1.72
C THR A 22 1.66 -12.81 0.78
N GLY A 23 2.54 -13.79 1.03
CA GLY A 23 3.79 -13.92 0.31
C GLY A 23 4.80 -14.80 1.04
N ASN A 24 6.09 -14.50 0.87
CA ASN A 24 7.18 -15.25 1.50
C ASN A 24 7.33 -14.90 3.00
N ALA A 25 8.36 -15.46 3.65
CA ALA A 25 8.65 -15.26 5.07
C ALA A 25 8.75 -13.78 5.50
N LEU A 26 9.09 -12.87 4.58
CA LEU A 26 9.18 -11.44 4.87
C LEU A 26 7.81 -10.83 5.21
N CYS A 27 6.73 -11.32 4.58
CA CYS A 27 5.36 -10.89 4.88
C CYS A 27 4.85 -11.36 6.26
N GLY A 28 5.56 -12.28 6.94
CA GLY A 28 5.29 -12.64 8.33
C GLY A 28 6.01 -11.74 9.34
N ILE A 29 7.02 -10.99 8.88
CA ILE A 29 7.81 -10.06 9.69
C ILE A 29 7.29 -8.64 9.53
N SER A 30 6.85 -8.27 8.32
CA SER A 30 6.16 -7.02 8.05
C SER A 30 4.65 -7.18 8.13
N GLY A 31 3.99 -6.20 8.73
CA GLY A 31 2.53 -6.16 8.84
C GLY A 31 2.01 -4.75 8.61
N PRO A 32 0.72 -4.61 8.28
CA PRO A 32 0.10 -3.30 8.15
C PRO A 32 0.08 -2.58 9.49
N LEU A 33 0.54 -1.34 9.49
CA LEU A 33 0.54 -0.46 10.66
C LEU A 33 -0.30 0.77 10.39
N ASN A 34 -0.73 1.44 11.47
CA ASN A 34 -1.44 2.73 11.42
C ASN A 34 -2.66 2.74 10.47
N LEU A 35 -3.48 1.69 10.54
CA LEU A 35 -4.79 1.69 9.92
C LEU A 35 -5.72 2.71 10.63
N PRO A 36 -6.68 3.31 9.92
CA PRO A 36 -7.04 3.03 8.53
C PRO A 36 -6.16 3.74 7.50
N TRP A 37 -6.06 3.13 6.31
CA TRP A 37 -5.46 3.78 5.13
C TRP A 37 -6.57 4.29 4.20
N THR A 38 -6.23 5.24 3.33
CA THR A 38 -7.19 5.80 2.36
C THR A 38 -6.78 5.41 0.96
N LEU A 39 -7.64 4.66 0.28
CA LEU A 39 -7.54 4.38 -1.14
C LEU A 39 -8.38 5.40 -1.91
N ALA A 40 -7.79 6.17 -2.83
CA ALA A 40 -8.49 7.14 -3.64
C ALA A 40 -8.25 6.87 -5.14
N PRO A 41 -9.28 6.55 -5.93
CA PRO A 41 -9.19 6.58 -7.38
C PRO A 41 -8.72 7.96 -7.86
N THR A 42 -7.79 7.97 -8.80
CA THR A 42 -7.32 9.21 -9.46
C THR A 42 -7.86 9.32 -10.88
N ASN A 43 -8.10 8.18 -11.53
CA ASN A 43 -8.89 8.02 -12.75
C ASN A 43 -9.31 6.53 -12.86
N ALA A 44 -9.94 6.15 -13.98
CA ALA A 44 -10.38 4.76 -14.20
C ALA A 44 -9.24 3.71 -14.16
N ASN A 45 -7.98 4.14 -14.32
CA ASN A 45 -6.82 3.25 -14.44
C ASN A 45 -5.81 3.40 -13.30
N THR A 46 -5.94 4.39 -12.41
CA THR A 46 -4.97 4.62 -11.33
C THR A 46 -5.64 5.00 -10.02
N ALA A 47 -5.02 4.63 -8.91
CA ALA A 47 -5.44 5.02 -7.55
C ALA A 47 -4.23 5.29 -6.66
N THR A 48 -4.40 6.08 -5.60
CA THR A 48 -3.39 6.29 -4.57
C THR A 48 -3.82 5.59 -3.28
N LEU A 49 -2.87 4.96 -2.59
CA LEU A 49 -3.08 4.46 -1.23
C LEU A 49 -2.21 5.30 -0.28
N SER A 50 -2.87 6.20 0.43
CA SER A 50 -2.28 7.13 1.37
C SER A 50 -2.34 6.59 2.80
N GLY A 51 -1.33 6.91 3.60
CA GLY A 51 -1.22 6.42 4.98
C GLY A 51 -0.67 5.00 5.10
N PHE A 52 -0.40 4.31 3.97
CA PHE A 52 0.23 3.00 3.95
C PHE A 52 1.49 3.01 4.81
N THR A 53 1.45 2.31 5.94
CA THR A 53 2.57 2.26 6.87
C THR A 53 3.03 0.82 7.01
N GLU A 54 4.33 0.62 6.79
CA GLU A 54 4.97 -0.68 6.92
C GLU A 54 6.27 -0.57 7.71
N LYS A 55 6.61 -1.67 8.40
CA LYS A 55 7.95 -1.92 8.93
C LYS A 55 8.63 -2.93 8.01
N PHE A 56 9.79 -2.57 7.47
CA PHE A 56 10.54 -3.47 6.59
C PHE A 56 11.33 -4.49 7.42
N PRO A 57 11.56 -5.71 6.90
CA PRO A 57 12.24 -6.80 7.61
C PRO A 57 13.76 -6.61 7.74
N TYR A 58 14.30 -5.47 7.30
CA TYR A 58 15.73 -5.16 7.38
C TYR A 58 16.04 -4.39 8.68
N GLU A 59 17.12 -4.77 9.36
CA GLU A 59 17.58 -4.13 10.62
C GLU A 59 17.72 -2.60 10.50
N SER A 60 18.21 -2.11 9.35
CA SER A 60 18.33 -0.67 9.09
C SER A 60 16.99 0.03 8.88
N CYS A 61 15.89 -0.69 8.72
CA CYS A 61 14.56 -0.19 8.35
C CYS A 61 13.47 -0.56 9.37
N LEU A 62 13.85 -0.86 10.62
CA LEU A 62 12.92 -1.35 11.64
C LEU A 62 11.92 -0.28 12.13
N THR A 63 12.15 0.99 11.83
CA THR A 63 11.20 2.06 12.14
C THR A 63 10.04 2.04 11.14
N PRO A 64 8.78 1.91 11.60
CA PRO A 64 7.62 2.07 10.74
C PRO A 64 7.66 3.39 9.99
N SER A 65 7.32 3.38 8.70
CA SER A 65 7.30 4.59 7.89
C SER A 65 6.10 4.63 6.97
N VAL A 66 5.54 5.82 6.79
CA VAL A 66 4.42 6.06 5.89
C VAL A 66 4.97 6.21 4.47
N LEU A 67 4.49 5.37 3.54
CA LEU A 67 4.80 5.47 2.13
C LEU A 67 3.58 5.93 1.35
N THR A 68 3.82 6.75 0.33
CA THR A 68 2.81 7.05 -0.69
C THR A 68 2.98 6.05 -1.83
N THR A 69 1.91 5.31 -2.12
CA THR A 69 1.91 4.35 -3.22
C THR A 69 0.82 4.69 -4.24
N GLN A 70 1.06 4.30 -5.49
CA GLN A 70 0.14 4.44 -6.60
C GLN A 70 -0.11 3.08 -7.25
N TRP A 71 -1.37 2.78 -7.50
CA TRP A 71 -1.81 1.62 -8.26
C TRP A 71 -2.01 1.94 -9.74
N SER A 72 -1.67 0.96 -10.58
CA SER A 72 -1.89 0.97 -12.03
C SER A 72 -2.73 -0.24 -12.44
N ALA A 73 -3.79 0.00 -13.23
CA ALA A 73 -4.61 -1.06 -13.82
C ALA A 73 -3.86 -1.91 -14.85
N ALA A 74 -2.84 -1.35 -15.51
CA ALA A 74 -2.06 -2.06 -16.53
C ALA A 74 -1.31 -3.27 -15.94
N ASP A 75 -0.72 -3.07 -14.75
CA ASP A 75 0.06 -4.11 -14.05
C ASP A 75 -0.76 -4.78 -12.93
N GLY A 76 -1.83 -4.11 -12.49
CA GLY A 76 -2.61 -4.47 -11.31
C GLY A 76 -1.80 -4.36 -10.02
N THR A 77 -0.80 -3.49 -9.95
CA THR A 77 0.13 -3.37 -8.82
C THR A 77 0.15 -1.98 -8.23
N PHE A 78 0.33 -1.88 -6.92
CA PHE A 78 0.79 -0.66 -6.26
C PHE A 78 2.32 -0.58 -6.29
N SER A 79 2.84 0.63 -6.47
CA SER A 79 4.27 0.95 -6.44
C SER A 79 4.50 2.24 -5.65
N ILE A 80 5.66 2.39 -5.01
CA ILE A 80 6.05 3.70 -4.45
C ILE A 80 6.20 4.74 -5.56
N VAL A 81 5.74 5.96 -5.30
CA VAL A 81 5.73 7.04 -6.29
C VAL A 81 7.13 7.64 -6.49
N SER A 82 7.95 7.62 -5.43
CA SER A 82 9.33 8.08 -5.44
C SER A 82 10.14 7.36 -4.36
N PRO A 83 11.48 7.35 -4.45
CA PRO A 83 12.31 6.75 -3.40
C PRO A 83 12.04 7.38 -2.04
N HIS A 84 11.76 6.54 -1.04
CA HIS A 84 11.38 6.96 0.31
C HIS A 84 12.52 6.71 1.30
N THR A 85 12.93 7.74 2.04
CA THR A 85 13.95 7.61 3.08
C THR A 85 13.28 7.30 4.41
N VAL A 86 13.53 6.11 4.95
CA VAL A 86 13.01 5.68 6.26
C VAL A 86 13.85 6.30 7.38
N ASN A 87 15.18 6.27 7.23
CA ASN A 87 16.14 6.91 8.12
C ASN A 87 17.50 7.08 7.40
N ALA A 88 18.53 7.53 8.11
CA ALA A 88 19.87 7.77 7.55
C ALA A 88 20.52 6.54 6.88
N THR A 89 20.14 5.33 7.25
CA THR A 89 20.72 4.06 6.79
C THR A 89 19.77 3.22 5.94
N CYS A 90 18.52 3.66 5.76
CA CYS A 90 17.51 2.92 5.02
C CYS A 90 16.75 3.82 4.05
N ARG A 91 16.81 3.44 2.78
CA ARG A 91 16.08 4.08 1.69
C ARG A 91 15.43 3.02 0.82
N VAL A 92 14.11 3.12 0.67
CA VAL A 92 13.30 2.27 -0.18
C VAL A 92 13.28 2.90 -1.56
N THR A 93 13.97 2.29 -2.53
CA THR A 93 14.04 2.77 -3.91
C THR A 93 13.02 2.10 -4.82
N THR A 94 12.64 0.86 -4.49
CA THR A 94 11.58 0.12 -5.16
C THR A 94 10.77 -0.64 -4.10
N PHE A 95 9.46 -0.62 -4.28
CA PHE A 95 8.53 -1.40 -3.49
C PHE A 95 7.24 -1.54 -4.29
N THR A 96 6.81 -2.78 -4.51
CA THR A 96 5.60 -3.07 -5.27
C THR A 96 4.81 -4.20 -4.63
N PHE A 97 3.49 -4.15 -4.72
CA PHE A 97 2.63 -5.24 -4.29
C PHE A 97 1.37 -5.35 -5.16
N LYS A 98 0.83 -6.57 -5.24
CA LYS A 98 -0.42 -6.86 -5.94
C LYS A 98 -1.55 -7.17 -4.93
N PRO A 99 -2.67 -6.43 -4.97
CA PRO A 99 -3.85 -6.80 -4.20
C PRO A 99 -4.48 -8.08 -4.75
N SER A 100 -5.04 -8.89 -3.85
CA SER A 100 -5.82 -10.09 -4.13
C SER A 100 -7.06 -10.10 -3.21
N PRO A 101 -8.30 -10.09 -3.75
CA PRO A 101 -8.62 -10.06 -5.17
C PRO A 101 -8.12 -8.79 -5.90
N ALA A 102 -8.04 -8.85 -7.23
CA ALA A 102 -7.56 -7.72 -8.02
C ALA A 102 -8.45 -6.49 -7.79
N LEU A 103 -7.82 -5.32 -7.63
CA LEU A 103 -8.55 -4.06 -7.49
C LEU A 103 -9.21 -3.72 -8.84
N THR A 104 -10.48 -3.32 -8.79
CA THR A 104 -11.24 -2.82 -9.94
C THR A 104 -11.80 -1.44 -9.60
N ILE A 105 -11.67 -0.49 -10.54
CA ILE A 105 -12.29 0.85 -10.44
C ILE A 105 -13.37 0.89 -11.52
N ASN A 106 -14.62 1.03 -11.09
CA ASN A 106 -15.76 1.14 -11.99
C ASN A 106 -16.18 2.61 -12.05
N PRO A 107 -16.09 3.27 -13.22
CA PRO A 107 -16.54 4.65 -13.40
C PRO A 107 -18.06 4.79 -13.37
#